data_AF-A0A9E3U343-F1
#
_entry.id   AF-A0A9E3U343-F1
#
_cell.length_a   1.000
_cell.length_b   1.000
_cell.length_c   1.000
_cell.angle_alpha   90.00
_cell.angle_beta   90.00
_cell.angle_gamma   90.00
#
_symmetry.space_group_name_H-M   'P 1'
#
loop_
_entity.id
_entity.type
_entity.pdbx_description
1 polymer ?
#
loop_
_entity_poly.entity_id
_entity_poly.type
_entity_poly.pdbx_seq_one_letter_code
_entity_poly.pdbx_strand_id
1 'polypeptide(L)'
;MSLTHWISGRMFNLVHGRNLVYNTCWEDPRLDRVALELGPSDNVLVITSAGCNALDYALTGPNHVYAVDMNPRQNALLDLKIAGVKQLDYETFFSMFGRGRAPGIRDLYRQKLRDHLPPASRKYWDRYYRFFDDRR
;
A
#
# COMPACT_ATOMS: atom_id res chain seq x y z
N MET A 1 29.66 9.10 17.74
CA MET A 1 28.25 8.68 17.59
C MET A 1 27.83 7.98 18.86
N SER A 2 26.85 8.52 19.59
CA SER A 2 26.43 7.99 20.89
C SER A 2 25.83 6.58 20.77
N LEU A 3 26.15 5.69 21.72
CA LEU A 3 25.58 4.34 21.85
C LEU A 3 24.04 4.36 21.82
N THR A 4 23.42 5.41 22.36
CA THR A 4 21.98 5.64 22.34
C THR A 4 21.41 5.82 20.92
N HIS A 5 22.14 6.49 20.02
CA HIS A 5 21.74 6.63 18.61
C HIS A 5 21.83 5.30 17.87
N TRP A 6 22.83 4.47 18.17
CA TRP A 6 22.98 3.14 17.57
C TRP A 6 21.86 2.19 18.01
N ILE A 7 21.52 2.17 19.31
CA ILE A 7 20.42 1.37 19.85
C ILE A 7 19.09 1.83 19.26
N SER A 8 18.84 3.14 19.22
CA SER A 8 17.62 3.72 18.63
C SER A 8 17.48 3.35 17.15
N GLY A 9 18.55 3.48 16.35
CA GLY A 9 18.53 3.09 14.94
C GLY A 9 18.27 1.59 14.72
N ARG A 10 18.83 0.72 15.58
CA ARG A 10 18.64 -0.73 15.49
C ARG A 10 17.20 -1.14 15.85
N MET A 11 16.61 -0.50 16.85
CA MET A 11 15.21 -0.69 17.24
C MET A 11 14.24 -0.17 16.18
N PHE A 12 14.51 1.03 15.64
CA PHE A 12 13.74 1.63 14.55
C PHE A 12 13.69 0.69 13.33
N ASN A 13 14.85 0.18 12.89
CA ASN A 13 14.95 -0.78 11.79
C ASN A 13 14.23 -2.10 12.06
N LEU A 14 14.23 -2.57 13.31
CA LEU A 14 13.57 -3.82 13.67
C LEU A 14 12.04 -3.73 13.61
N VAL A 15 11.47 -2.61 14.06
CA VAL A 15 10.02 -2.38 14.07
C VAL A 15 9.51 -2.04 12.66
N HIS A 16 10.15 -1.08 12.00
CA HIS A 16 9.72 -0.60 10.68
C HIS A 16 10.09 -1.56 9.54
N GLY A 17 11.09 -2.43 9.75
CA GLY A 17 11.57 -3.36 8.74
C GLY A 17 10.96 -4.76 8.78
N ARG A 18 10.08 -5.10 9.73
CA ARG A 18 9.50 -6.45 9.87
C ARG A 18 7.99 -6.56 9.69
N ASN A 19 7.25 -5.49 9.93
CA ASN A 19 5.80 -5.49 9.94
C ASN A 19 5.21 -4.60 8.85
N LEU A 20 3.97 -4.87 8.45
CA LEU A 20 3.17 -3.88 7.73
C LEU A 20 2.67 -2.88 8.78
N VAL A 21 3.15 -1.63 8.70
CA VAL A 21 2.96 -0.64 9.77
C VAL A 21 1.67 0.16 9.57
N TYR A 22 1.33 0.44 8.31
CA TYR A 22 0.17 1.24 7.91
C TYR A 22 -0.69 0.40 6.96
N ASN A 23 -1.99 0.36 7.21
CA ASN A 23 -2.98 -0.27 6.33
C ASN A 23 -3.81 0.78 5.55
N THR A 24 -3.98 1.95 6.15
CA THR A 24 -4.76 3.09 5.67
C THR A 24 -4.09 4.40 6.09
N CYS A 25 -4.16 5.41 5.21
CA CYS A 25 -3.89 6.82 5.54
C CYS A 25 -5.13 7.44 6.18
N TRP A 26 -4.92 8.38 7.10
CA TRP A 26 -5.98 9.15 7.77
C TRP A 26 -5.93 10.65 7.44
N GLU A 27 -4.92 11.06 6.68
CA GLU A 27 -4.79 12.40 6.11
C GLU A 27 -5.98 12.71 5.19
N ASP A 28 -6.39 13.98 5.11
CA ASP A 28 -7.45 14.41 4.17
C ASP A 28 -6.82 14.83 2.84
N PRO A 29 -6.88 13.97 1.80
CA PRO A 29 -6.20 14.28 0.54
C PRO A 29 -6.90 15.40 -0.25
N ARG A 30 -8.11 15.82 0.16
CA ARG A 30 -8.78 16.98 -0.46
C ARG A 30 -8.03 18.27 -0.18
N LEU A 31 -7.44 18.41 1.01
CA LEU A 31 -6.60 19.57 1.33
C LEU A 31 -5.32 19.57 0.50
N ASP A 32 -4.73 18.40 0.27
CA ASP A 32 -3.55 18.25 -0.59
C ASP A 32 -3.87 18.66 -2.04
N ARG A 33 -5.05 18.31 -2.56
CA ARG A 33 -5.49 18.74 -3.90
C ARG A 33 -5.60 20.26 -4.04
N VAL A 34 -6.14 20.93 -3.00
CA VAL A 34 -6.26 22.39 -2.98
C VAL A 34 -4.88 23.04 -2.86
N ALA A 35 -3.97 22.46 -2.07
CA ALA A 35 -2.65 23.03 -1.85
C ALA A 35 -1.68 22.81 -3.01
N LEU A 36 -1.76 21.65 -3.67
CA LEU A 36 -0.79 21.22 -4.68
C LEU A 36 -1.24 21.50 -6.12
N GLU A 37 -2.54 21.60 -6.38
CA GLU A 37 -3.12 21.88 -7.71
C GLU A 37 -2.53 21.00 -8.84
N LEU A 38 -2.30 19.72 -8.54
CA LEU A 38 -1.62 18.77 -9.42
C LEU A 38 -2.29 18.65 -10.79
N GLY A 39 -1.49 18.73 -11.85
CA GLY A 39 -1.90 18.59 -13.24
C GLY A 39 -0.98 17.69 -14.09
N PRO A 40 -1.29 17.51 -15.39
CA PRO A 40 -0.67 16.49 -16.24
C PRO A 40 0.82 16.64 -16.51
N SER A 41 1.43 17.78 -16.20
CA SER A 41 2.88 17.99 -16.30
C SER A 41 3.65 17.56 -15.04
N ASP A 42 2.94 17.28 -13.94
CA ASP A 42 3.57 17.14 -12.64
C ASP A 42 4.06 15.72 -12.37
N ASN A 43 5.20 15.65 -11.70
CA ASN A 43 5.76 14.40 -11.19
C ASN A 43 5.80 14.48 -9.66
N VAL A 44 5.04 13.62 -9.00
CA VAL A 44 4.85 13.64 -7.55
C VAL A 44 5.68 12.55 -6.90
N LEU A 45 6.49 12.91 -5.91
CA LEU A 45 7.16 11.94 -5.03
C LEU A 45 6.44 11.92 -3.68
N VAL A 46 6.00 10.73 -3.26
CA VAL A 46 5.24 10.56 -2.02
C VAL A 46 5.76 9.36 -1.24
N ILE A 47 5.78 9.46 0.09
CA ILE A 47 6.03 8.32 0.96
C ILE A 47 4.83 7.38 0.86
N THR A 48 5.08 6.10 0.58
CA THR A 48 4.01 5.17 0.19
C THR A 48 2.93 5.10 1.26
N SER A 49 3.28 4.88 2.53
CA SER A 49 2.34 4.92 3.67
C SER A 49 1.00 4.22 3.37
N ALA A 50 1.01 2.91 3.12
CA ALA A 50 -0.15 2.12 2.65
C ALA A 50 -0.74 2.47 1.27
N GLY A 51 -0.33 3.56 0.64
CA GLY A 51 -0.61 3.91 -0.75
C GLY A 51 -1.90 4.69 -1.00
N CYS A 52 -2.64 5.10 0.03
CA CYS A 52 -3.94 5.75 -0.15
C CYS A 52 -3.80 7.12 -0.82
N ASN A 53 -2.93 8.01 -0.30
CA ASN A 53 -2.74 9.34 -0.90
C ASN A 53 -2.09 9.25 -2.28
N ALA A 54 -1.17 8.29 -2.49
CA ALA A 54 -0.57 8.06 -3.81
C ALA A 54 -1.63 7.73 -4.88
N LEU A 55 -2.60 6.88 -4.53
CA LEU A 55 -3.73 6.57 -5.42
C LEU A 55 -4.68 7.75 -5.58
N ASP A 56 -4.90 8.52 -4.51
CA ASP A 56 -5.74 9.72 -4.58
C ASP A 56 -5.15 10.77 -5.54
N TYR A 57 -3.85 11.05 -5.42
CA TYR A 57 -3.13 11.97 -6.31
C TYR A 57 -3.16 11.49 -7.76
N ALA A 58 -3.11 10.18 -8.01
CA ALA A 58 -3.24 9.66 -9.37
C ALA A 58 -4.57 10.03 -10.04
N LEU A 59 -5.65 10.28 -9.26
CA LEU A 59 -6.93 10.73 -9.80
C LEU A 59 -6.93 12.19 -10.27
N THR A 60 -5.94 13.01 -9.91
CA THR A 60 -5.79 14.37 -10.48
C THR A 60 -5.14 14.35 -11.87
N GLY A 61 -4.70 13.18 -12.34
CA GLY A 61 -4.07 12.98 -13.64
C GLY A 61 -2.67 13.59 -13.79
N PRO A 62 -1.75 13.48 -12.81
CA PRO A 62 -0.37 13.92 -12.98
C PRO A 62 0.38 13.05 -13.99
N ASN A 63 1.53 13.51 -14.48
CA ASN A 63 2.39 12.71 -15.37
C ASN A 63 2.85 11.41 -14.67
N HIS A 64 3.24 11.51 -13.40
CA HIS A 64 3.66 10.35 -12.62
C HIS A 64 3.51 10.55 -11.10
N VAL A 65 3.21 9.46 -10.39
CA VAL A 65 3.29 9.40 -8.91
C VAL A 65 4.30 8.34 -8.51
N TYR A 66 5.44 8.77 -7.99
CA TYR A 66 6.48 7.93 -7.41
C TYR A 66 6.17 7.68 -5.93
N ALA A 67 5.64 6.50 -5.62
CA ALA A 67 5.44 6.06 -4.24
C ALA A 67 6.68 5.30 -3.74
N VAL A 68 7.40 5.90 -2.79
CA VAL A 68 8.64 5.32 -2.23
C VAL A 68 8.47 4.99 -0.75
N ASP A 69 9.07 3.90 -0.28
CA ASP A 69 9.06 3.56 1.14
C ASP A 69 10.35 2.86 1.54
N MET A 70 10.76 3.04 2.80
CA MET A 70 11.87 2.28 3.37
C MET A 70 11.46 0.84 3.72
N ASN A 71 10.17 0.61 3.97
CA ASN A 71 9.61 -0.69 4.23
C ASN A 71 8.92 -1.21 2.97
N PRO A 72 9.53 -2.17 2.24
CA PRO A 72 9.00 -2.66 0.98
C PRO A 72 7.61 -3.34 1.11
N ARG A 73 7.17 -3.66 2.33
CA ARG A 73 5.81 -4.17 2.57
C ARG A 73 4.73 -3.13 2.31
N GLN A 74 5.04 -1.85 2.51
CA GLN A 74 4.14 -0.74 2.19
C GLN A 74 3.94 -0.64 0.68
N ASN A 75 5.02 -0.75 -0.10
CA ASN A 75 4.94 -0.85 -1.56
C ASN A 75 4.18 -2.11 -1.99
N ALA A 76 4.42 -3.26 -1.34
CA ALA A 76 3.66 -4.47 -1.62
C ALA A 76 2.16 -4.29 -1.37
N LEU A 77 1.75 -3.55 -0.33
CA LEU A 77 0.34 -3.22 -0.10
C LEU A 77 -0.22 -2.29 -1.17
N LEU A 78 0.52 -1.27 -1.59
CA LEU A 78 0.11 -0.42 -2.71
C LEU A 78 -0.06 -1.25 -4.00
N ASP A 79 0.89 -2.13 -4.32
CA ASP A 79 0.79 -3.02 -5.48
C ASP A 79 -0.47 -3.90 -5.43
N LEU A 80 -0.82 -4.42 -4.25
CA LEU A 80 -2.03 -5.21 -4.04
C LEU A 80 -3.30 -4.38 -4.22
N LYS A 81 -3.31 -3.12 -3.75
CA LYS A 81 -4.41 -2.19 -3.99
C LYS A 81 -4.55 -1.86 -5.48
N ILE A 82 -3.45 -1.59 -6.17
CA ILE A 82 -3.45 -1.33 -7.64
C ILE A 82 -4.00 -2.55 -8.39
N ALA A 83 -3.52 -3.75 -8.07
CA ALA A 83 -4.05 -4.98 -8.66
C ALA A 83 -5.54 -5.15 -8.35
N GLY A 84 -5.95 -4.88 -7.11
CA GLY A 84 -7.34 -4.92 -6.67
C GLY A 84 -8.24 -3.98 -7.48
N VAL A 85 -7.88 -2.70 -7.58
CA VAL A 85 -8.64 -1.68 -8.34
C VAL A 85 -8.79 -2.08 -9.82
N LYS A 86 -7.78 -2.75 -10.39
CA LYS A 86 -7.78 -3.15 -11.80
C LYS A 86 -8.54 -4.46 -12.09
N GLN A 87 -8.63 -5.37 -11.11
CA GLN A 87 -9.07 -6.76 -11.36
C GLN A 87 -10.35 -7.15 -10.62
N LEU A 88 -10.75 -6.40 -9.61
CA LEU A 88 -11.89 -6.73 -8.75
C LEU A 88 -13.05 -5.76 -9.01
N ASP A 89 -14.27 -6.24 -8.80
CA ASP A 89 -15.41 -5.35 -8.63
C ASP A 89 -15.30 -4.55 -7.32
N TYR A 90 -16.07 -3.48 -7.23
CA TYR A 90 -16.06 -2.58 -6.08
C TYR A 90 -16.38 -3.30 -4.76
N GLU A 91 -17.37 -4.20 -4.74
CA GLU A 91 -17.80 -4.86 -3.50
C GLU A 91 -16.73 -5.80 -2.96
N THR A 92 -16.09 -6.56 -3.84
CA THR A 92 -14.98 -7.45 -3.49
C THR A 92 -13.77 -6.63 -3.02
N PHE A 93 -13.44 -5.55 -3.73
CA PHE A 93 -12.36 -4.63 -3.33
C PHE A 93 -12.65 -4.00 -1.95
N PHE A 94 -13.86 -3.49 -1.74
CA PHE A 94 -14.27 -2.85 -0.50
C PHE A 94 -14.36 -3.85 0.65
N SER A 95 -14.81 -5.08 0.41
CA SER A 95 -14.73 -6.14 1.42
C SER A 95 -13.28 -6.35 1.87
N MET A 96 -12.37 -6.50 0.92
CA MET A 96 -10.96 -6.76 1.21
C MET A 96 -10.29 -5.61 1.97
N PHE A 97 -10.36 -4.37 1.45
CA PHE A 97 -9.60 -3.25 2.03
C PHE A 97 -10.41 -2.37 2.98
N GLY A 98 -11.71 -2.20 2.74
CA GLY A 98 -12.60 -1.39 3.59
C GLY A 98 -13.08 -2.15 4.83
N ARG A 99 -13.45 -3.42 4.68
CA ARG A 99 -13.86 -4.29 5.81
C ARG A 99 -12.73 -5.16 6.36
N GLY A 100 -11.58 -5.18 5.69
CA GLY A 100 -10.41 -5.97 6.10
C GLY A 100 -10.55 -7.47 5.90
N ARG A 101 -11.55 -7.94 5.12
CA ARG A 101 -11.85 -9.37 4.96
C ARG A 101 -12.30 -9.70 3.56
N ALA A 102 -11.75 -10.75 2.98
CA ALA A 102 -12.16 -11.28 1.68
C ALA A 102 -12.48 -12.78 1.82
N PRO A 103 -13.76 -13.18 1.89
CA PRO A 103 -14.14 -14.58 1.86
C PRO A 103 -13.51 -15.29 0.66
N GLY A 104 -12.86 -16.43 0.89
CA GLY A 104 -12.15 -17.14 -0.19
C GLY A 104 -10.87 -16.46 -0.65
N ILE A 105 -10.21 -15.65 0.20
CA ILE A 105 -9.01 -14.88 -0.16
C ILE A 105 -7.93 -15.72 -0.85
N ARG A 106 -7.76 -16.99 -0.48
CA ARG A 106 -6.76 -17.87 -1.11
C ARG A 106 -6.97 -17.96 -2.62
N ASP A 107 -8.20 -18.23 -3.04
CA ASP A 107 -8.54 -18.41 -4.46
C ASP A 107 -8.61 -17.06 -5.16
N LEU A 108 -9.20 -16.06 -4.50
CA LEU A 108 -9.22 -14.68 -5.00
C LEU A 108 -7.80 -14.18 -5.30
N TYR A 109 -6.89 -14.29 -4.34
CA TYR A 109 -5.49 -13.87 -4.51
C TYR A 109 -4.82 -14.64 -5.65
N ARG A 110 -4.89 -15.99 -5.64
CA ARG A 110 -4.21 -16.82 -6.63
C ARG A 110 -4.73 -16.62 -8.05
N GLN A 111 -6.03 -16.46 -8.23
CA GLN A 111 -6.67 -16.42 -9.55
C GLN A 111 -6.79 -15.01 -10.12
N LYS A 112 -6.89 -13.97 -9.27
CA LYS A 112 -7.20 -12.60 -9.70
C LYS A 112 -6.10 -11.58 -9.44
N LEU A 113 -5.27 -11.77 -8.42
CA LEU A 113 -4.34 -10.71 -7.98
C LEU A 113 -2.88 -11.08 -8.22
N ARG A 114 -2.50 -12.32 -7.95
CA ARG A 114 -1.10 -12.76 -7.87
C ARG A 114 -0.28 -12.41 -9.11
N ASP A 115 -0.81 -12.67 -10.30
CA ASP A 115 -0.04 -12.51 -11.55
C ASP A 115 0.07 -11.05 -12.00
N HIS A 116 -0.68 -10.14 -11.38
CA HIS A 116 -0.60 -8.69 -11.60
C HIS A 116 0.38 -7.98 -10.65
N LEU A 117 1.01 -8.73 -9.74
CA LEU A 117 1.96 -8.18 -8.78
C LEU A 117 3.40 -8.24 -9.29
N PRO A 118 4.25 -7.25 -8.96
CA PRO A 118 5.69 -7.37 -9.14
C PRO A 118 6.26 -8.58 -8.37
N PRO A 119 7.39 -9.17 -8.80
CA PRO A 119 7.96 -10.37 -8.16
C PRO A 119 8.22 -10.22 -6.64
N ALA A 120 8.69 -9.05 -6.20
CA ALA A 120 8.93 -8.78 -4.78
C ALA A 120 7.63 -8.81 -3.95
N SER A 121 6.57 -8.17 -4.47
CA SER A 121 5.26 -8.09 -3.83
C SER A 121 4.53 -9.43 -3.86
N ARG A 122 4.67 -10.22 -4.95
CA ARG A 122 4.22 -11.62 -5.00
C ARG A 122 4.83 -12.45 -3.88
N LYS A 123 6.15 -12.38 -3.70
CA LYS A 123 6.85 -13.14 -2.65
C LYS A 123 6.33 -12.80 -1.26
N TYR A 124 5.99 -11.53 -1.02
CA TYR A 124 5.37 -11.11 0.24
C TYR A 124 3.95 -11.69 0.38
N TRP A 125 3.06 -11.43 -0.57
CA TRP A 125 1.65 -11.83 -0.46
C TRP A 125 1.41 -13.33 -0.58
N ASP A 126 2.27 -14.09 -1.25
CA ASP A 126 2.23 -15.55 -1.26
C ASP A 126 2.31 -16.12 0.17
N ARG A 127 3.00 -15.42 1.08
CA ARG A 127 3.11 -15.78 2.51
C ARG A 127 2.01 -15.18 3.38
N TYR A 128 1.45 -14.04 3.00
CA TYR A 128 0.59 -13.22 3.89
C TYR A 128 -0.84 -12.96 3.39
N TYR A 129 -1.29 -13.57 2.29
CA TYR A 129 -2.68 -13.41 1.80
C TYR A 129 -3.73 -13.69 2.89
N ARG A 130 -3.43 -14.56 3.86
CA ARG A 130 -4.31 -14.89 4.99
C ARG A 130 -4.62 -13.71 5.92
N PHE A 131 -3.95 -12.58 5.78
CA PHE A 131 -4.30 -11.36 6.52
C PHE A 131 -5.74 -10.90 6.27
N PHE A 132 -6.33 -11.26 5.12
CA PHE A 132 -7.73 -10.98 4.81
C PHE A 132 -8.67 -12.18 5.06
N ASP A 133 -8.18 -13.24 5.70
CA ASP A 133 -8.95 -14.44 6.07
C ASP A 133 -9.49 -14.36 7.51
N ASP A 134 -9.27 -13.23 8.20
CA ASP A 134 -9.60 -13.13 9.62
C ASP A 134 -11.11 -13.32 9.86
N ARG A 135 -11.42 -14.22 10.79
CA ARG A 135 -12.79 -14.63 11.19
C ARG A 135 -13.13 -14.03 12.55
N ARG A 136 -12.85 -12.73 12.74
CA ARG A 136 -13.41 -12.04 13.91
C ARG A 136 -14.89 -12.35 14.07
#